data_AF-A0A2E5YJ81-F1
#
_entry.id   AF-A0A2E5YJ81-F1
#
_cell.length_a   1.000
_cell.length_b   1.000
_cell.length_c   1.000
_cell.angle_alpha   90.00
_cell.angle_beta   90.00
_cell.angle_gamma   90.00
#
_symmetry.space_group_name_H-M   'P 1'
#
loop_
_entity.id
_entity.type
_entity.pdbx_description
1 polymer ?
#
loop_
_entity_poly.entity_id
_entity_poly.type
_entity_poly.pdbx_seq_one_letter_code
_entity_poly.pdbx_strand_id
1 'polypeptide(L)'
;MGPEAWLCVEQKVVLADSPSQAREIARAGLSIYIDVPHQQRNWSRMGFTDADYRDGGSDRLIDALVAWGDEKTIRDRIDAHFRAGATHVCLQPLLTAGGRVPGDELLESLAPR
;
A
#
# COMPACT_ATOMS: atom_id res chain seq x y z
N MET A 1 18.01 -7.05 -15.99
CA MET A 1 17.51 -8.23 -15.26
C MET A 1 17.87 -9.47 -16.07
N GLY A 2 18.27 -10.56 -15.42
CA GLY A 2 18.47 -11.85 -16.10
C GLY A 2 17.13 -12.53 -16.41
N PRO A 3 17.11 -13.56 -17.27
CA PRO A 3 15.88 -14.25 -17.69
C PRO A 3 15.09 -14.87 -16.53
N GLU A 4 15.77 -15.32 -15.47
CA GLU A 4 15.17 -15.96 -14.29
C GLU A 4 15.02 -15.00 -13.09
N ALA A 5 15.24 -13.70 -13.28
CA ALA A 5 15.25 -12.74 -12.17
C ALA A 5 13.84 -12.44 -11.68
N TRP A 6 13.64 -12.49 -10.36
CA TRP A 6 12.37 -12.11 -9.73
C TRP A 6 12.29 -10.60 -9.55
N LEU A 7 11.15 -10.01 -9.94
CA LEU A 7 10.77 -8.65 -9.59
C LEU A 7 9.65 -8.73 -8.56
N CYS A 8 10.03 -8.68 -7.29
CA CYS A 8 9.09 -8.70 -6.16
C CYS A 8 8.73 -7.27 -5.75
N VAL A 9 7.44 -6.96 -5.74
CA VAL A 9 6.92 -5.68 -5.23
C VAL A 9 6.14 -5.91 -3.93
N GLU A 10 6.21 -4.96 -3.01
CA GLU A 10 5.41 -4.95 -1.79
C GLU A 10 4.27 -3.95 -1.94
N GLN A 11 3.02 -4.37 -1.65
CA GLN A 11 1.84 -3.54 -1.75
C GLN A 11 1.09 -3.55 -0.42
N LYS A 12 1.01 -2.37 0.20
CA LYS A 12 0.16 -2.15 1.38
C LYS A 12 -1.30 -2.13 0.96
N VAL A 13 -2.15 -2.82 1.72
CA VAL A 13 -3.58 -2.95 1.41
C VAL A 13 -4.45 -2.64 2.63
N VAL A 14 -5.60 -2.00 2.39
CA VAL A 14 -6.61 -1.73 3.42
C VAL A 14 -7.99 -2.04 2.84
N LEU A 15 -8.70 -2.99 3.45
CA LEU A 15 -10.12 -3.19 3.17
C LEU A 15 -10.92 -2.10 3.91
N ALA A 16 -11.68 -1.28 3.19
CA ALA A 16 -12.46 -0.20 3.76
C ALA A 16 -13.60 0.25 2.86
N ASP A 17 -14.70 0.71 3.46
CA ASP A 17 -15.90 1.17 2.75
C ASP A 17 -15.88 2.67 2.44
N SER A 18 -14.93 3.42 3.03
CA SER A 18 -14.83 4.86 2.85
C SER A 18 -13.39 5.37 2.75
N PRO A 19 -13.14 6.45 1.98
CA PRO A 19 -11.81 7.06 1.89
C PRO A 19 -11.29 7.54 3.24
N SER A 20 -12.15 8.09 4.09
CA SER A 20 -11.75 8.62 5.41
C SER A 20 -11.22 7.50 6.31
N GLN A 21 -11.94 6.38 6.40
CA GLN A 21 -11.52 5.22 7.19
C GLN A 21 -10.22 4.63 6.63
N ALA A 22 -10.13 4.46 5.31
CA ALA A 22 -8.94 3.90 4.67
C ALA A 22 -7.69 4.74 4.97
N ARG A 23 -7.81 6.05 4.83
CA ARG A 23 -6.70 6.99 5.05
C ARG A 23 -6.31 7.08 6.51
N GLU A 24 -7.26 7.02 7.44
CA GLU A 24 -6.95 6.94 8.87
C GLU A 24 -6.08 5.71 9.19
N ILE A 25 -6.48 4.53 8.71
CA ILE A 25 -5.73 3.28 8.90
C ILE A 25 -4.35 3.37 8.24
N ALA A 26 -4.30 3.84 6.99
CA ALA A 26 -3.07 3.96 6.24
C ALA A 26 -2.06 4.92 6.90
N ARG A 27 -2.53 6.07 7.40
CA ARG A 27 -1.69 7.05 8.13
C ARG A 27 -1.14 6.46 9.42
N ALA A 28 -1.96 5.74 10.17
CA ALA A 28 -1.50 5.03 11.37
C ALA A 28 -0.39 4.02 11.02
N GLY A 29 -0.58 3.21 9.97
CA GLY A 29 0.40 2.22 9.49
C GLY A 29 1.66 2.82 8.86
N LEU A 30 1.57 4.03 8.30
CA LEU A 30 2.69 4.73 7.66
C LEU A 30 3.41 5.72 8.59
N SER A 31 2.92 5.92 9.81
CA SER A 31 3.47 6.89 10.78
C SER A 31 4.97 6.72 11.02
N ILE A 32 5.48 5.49 11.04
CA ILE A 32 6.91 5.19 11.23
C ILE A 32 7.79 5.54 10.01
N TYR A 33 7.18 5.78 8.85
CA TYR A 33 7.87 6.01 7.57
C TYR A 33 7.80 7.45 7.08
N ILE A 34 6.68 8.15 7.35
CA ILE A 34 6.41 9.49 6.80
C ILE A 34 7.53 10.49 7.09
N ASP A 35 8.04 10.49 8.33
CA ASP A 35 9.08 11.43 8.77
C ASP A 35 10.51 10.95 8.48
N VAL A 36 10.66 9.81 7.81
CA VAL A 36 11.97 9.21 7.56
C VAL A 36 12.62 9.89 6.34
N PRO A 37 13.78 10.57 6.49
CA PRO A 37 14.34 11.39 5.41
C PRO A 37 14.66 10.62 4.13
N HIS A 38 15.01 9.34 4.22
CA HIS A 38 15.27 8.54 3.02
C HIS A 38 13.98 8.18 2.26
N GLN A 39 12.86 8.01 2.95
CA GLN A 39 11.56 7.75 2.33
C GLN A 39 11.07 9.00 1.59
N GLN A 40 11.14 10.16 2.25
CA GLN A 40 10.82 11.45 1.63
C GLN A 40 11.67 11.70 0.38
N ARG A 41 12.99 11.43 0.42
CA ARG A 41 13.83 11.53 -0.79
C ARG A 41 13.40 10.59 -1.90
N ASN A 42 12.97 9.38 -1.59
CA ASN A 42 12.47 8.42 -2.58
C ASN A 42 11.17 8.93 -3.22
N TRP A 43 10.22 9.41 -2.41
CA TRP A 43 8.95 9.96 -2.88
C TRP A 43 9.12 11.26 -3.65
N SER A 44 10.09 12.10 -3.30
CA SER A 44 10.38 13.31 -4.09
C SER A 44 10.81 13.00 -5.52
N ARG A 45 11.53 11.89 -5.75
CA ARG A 45 11.85 11.43 -7.12
C ARG A 45 10.62 10.97 -7.90
N MET A 46 9.54 10.63 -7.20
CA MET A 46 8.24 10.25 -7.77
C MET A 46 7.30 11.45 -7.91
N GLY A 47 7.76 12.67 -7.63
CA GLY A 47 6.98 13.90 -7.75
C GLY A 47 6.14 14.26 -6.52
N PHE A 48 6.47 13.74 -5.34
CA PHE A 48 5.91 14.23 -4.07
C PHE A 48 6.73 15.39 -3.50
N THR A 49 6.07 16.25 -2.73
CA THR A 49 6.65 17.49 -2.21
C THR A 49 6.62 17.49 -0.69
N ASP A 50 7.31 18.43 -0.05
CA ASP A 50 7.28 18.57 1.42
C ASP A 50 5.85 18.77 1.96
N ALA A 51 4.97 19.37 1.15
CA ALA A 51 3.55 19.50 1.50
C ALA A 51 2.85 18.14 1.62
N ASP A 52 3.30 17.12 0.89
CA ASP A 52 2.76 15.76 0.92
C ASP A 52 3.20 14.96 2.15
N TYR A 53 4.16 15.43 2.95
CA TYR A 53 4.67 14.70 4.13
C TYR A 53 4.07 15.20 5.44
N ARG A 54 3.46 16.39 5.43
CA ARG A 54 2.87 17.00 6.62
C ARG A 54 1.64 16.22 7.09
N ASP A 55 1.31 16.37 8.37
CA ASP A 55 0.08 15.82 8.99
C ASP A 55 -0.09 14.31 8.76
N GLY A 56 1.02 13.56 8.76
CA GLY A 56 1.03 12.12 8.52
C GLY A 56 0.88 11.71 7.05
N GLY A 57 1.02 12.66 6.11
CA GLY A 57 0.95 12.47 4.66
C GLY A 57 -0.15 13.31 3.99
N SER A 58 -0.09 13.57 2.69
CA SER A 58 -1.28 14.02 1.95
C SER A 58 -2.14 12.83 1.55
N ASP A 59 -3.42 13.07 1.30
CA ASP A 59 -4.31 12.03 0.75
C ASP A 59 -3.77 11.46 -0.56
N ARG A 60 -3.14 12.30 -1.39
CA ARG A 60 -2.48 11.87 -2.64
C ARG A 60 -1.33 10.90 -2.37
N LEU A 61 -0.50 11.18 -1.37
CA LEU A 61 0.60 10.30 -0.99
C LEU A 61 0.06 8.98 -0.44
N ILE A 62 -0.93 9.03 0.44
CA ILE A 62 -1.56 7.84 1.03
C ILE A 62 -2.17 6.96 -0.05
N ASP A 63 -2.98 7.54 -0.95
CA ASP A 63 -3.65 6.81 -2.04
C ASP A 63 -2.65 6.24 -3.07
N ALA A 64 -1.44 6.80 -3.16
CA ALA A 64 -0.39 6.27 -4.03
C ALA A 64 0.38 5.10 -3.40
N LEU A 65 0.55 5.12 -2.07
CA LEU A 65 1.32 4.12 -1.33
C LEU A 65 0.48 2.91 -0.90
N VAL A 66 -0.81 3.12 -0.64
CA VAL A 66 -1.72 2.11 -0.09
C VAL A 66 -2.87 1.88 -1.04
N ALA A 67 -3.07 0.62 -1.44
CA ALA A 67 -4.26 0.21 -2.17
C ALA A 67 -5.40 0.02 -1.16
N TRP A 68 -6.49 0.74 -1.32
CA TRP A 68 -7.62 0.61 -0.40
C TRP A 68 -8.94 0.59 -1.15
N GLY A 69 -9.94 -0.03 -0.52
CA GLY A 69 -11.28 -0.19 -1.08
C GLY A 69 -11.80 -1.60 -0.84
N ASP A 70 -12.65 -2.07 -1.76
CA ASP A 70 -13.14 -3.45 -1.78
C ASP A 70 -12.11 -4.43 -2.38
N GLU A 71 -12.42 -5.72 -2.30
CA GLU A 71 -11.56 -6.79 -2.84
C GLU A 71 -11.24 -6.58 -4.32
N LYS A 72 -12.24 -6.15 -5.11
CA LYS A 72 -12.05 -5.92 -6.54
C LYS A 72 -11.03 -4.81 -6.79
N THR A 73 -11.13 -3.70 -6.08
CA THR A 73 -10.18 -2.58 -6.18
C THR A 73 -8.76 -3.01 -5.84
N ILE A 74 -8.62 -3.85 -4.81
CA ILE A 74 -7.32 -4.37 -4.40
C ILE A 74 -6.76 -5.34 -5.45
N ARG A 75 -7.58 -6.24 -6.02
CA ARG A 75 -7.16 -7.11 -7.14
C ARG A 75 -6.75 -6.32 -8.37
N ASP A 76 -7.53 -5.31 -8.76
CA ASP A 76 -7.22 -4.48 -9.92
C ASP A 76 -5.84 -3.82 -9.77
N ARG A 77 -5.47 -3.44 -8.54
CA ARG A 77 -4.13 -2.93 -8.20
C ARG A 77 -3.04 -3.99 -8.21
N ILE A 78 -3.31 -5.20 -7.72
CA ILE A 78 -2.38 -6.34 -7.80
C ILE A 78 -2.09 -6.67 -9.27
N ASP A 79 -3.12 -6.76 -10.10
CA ASP A 79 -2.97 -7.03 -11.53
C ASP A 79 -2.22 -5.90 -12.25
N ALA A 80 -2.33 -4.66 -11.78
CA ALA A 80 -1.55 -3.55 -12.32
C ALA A 80 -0.03 -3.74 -12.13
N HIS A 81 0.39 -4.33 -11.00
CA HIS A 81 1.81 -4.67 -10.77
C HIS A 81 2.28 -5.77 -11.71
N PHE A 82 1.47 -6.81 -11.89
CA PHE A 82 1.79 -7.89 -12.84
C PHE A 82 1.86 -7.36 -14.29
N ARG A 83 0.92 -6.51 -14.71
CA ARG A 83 0.98 -5.83 -16.02
C ARG A 83 2.20 -4.92 -16.16
N ALA A 84 2.71 -4.37 -15.07
CA ALA A 84 3.94 -3.57 -15.04
C ALA A 84 5.23 -4.42 -15.03
N GLY A 85 5.12 -5.75 -15.00
CA GLY A 85 6.25 -6.68 -15.09
C GLY A 85 6.72 -7.26 -13.76
N ALA A 86 6.00 -7.04 -12.66
CA ALA A 86 6.27 -7.77 -11.42
C ALA A 86 6.08 -9.28 -11.64
N THR A 87 6.94 -10.09 -11.05
CA THR A 87 6.78 -11.56 -11.05
C THR A 87 6.16 -12.05 -9.73
N HIS A 88 6.18 -11.20 -8.70
CA HIS A 88 5.61 -11.50 -7.40
C HIS A 88 5.11 -10.22 -6.73
N VAL A 89 3.98 -10.32 -6.03
CA VAL A 89 3.39 -9.22 -5.25
C VAL A 89 3.22 -9.68 -3.81
N CYS A 90 4.02 -9.11 -2.89
CA CYS A 90 3.90 -9.32 -1.45
C CYS A 90 2.83 -8.37 -0.90
N LEU A 91 1.77 -8.92 -0.30
CA LEU A 91 0.71 -8.10 0.29
C LEU A 91 1.01 -7.80 1.76
N GLN A 92 0.87 -6.53 2.13
CA GLN A 92 0.98 -6.07 3.52
C GLN A 92 -0.35 -5.44 3.97
N PRO A 93 -1.27 -6.21 4.56
CA PRO A 93 -2.48 -5.65 5.16
C PRO A 93 -2.13 -4.67 6.29
N LEU A 94 -2.72 -3.47 6.28
CA LEU A 94 -2.63 -2.51 7.38
C LEU A 94 -3.89 -2.61 8.25
N LEU A 95 -3.72 -2.63 9.57
CA LEU A 95 -4.80 -2.76 10.55
C LEU A 95 -4.69 -1.64 11.61
N THR A 96 -5.82 -1.27 12.22
CA THR A 96 -5.83 -0.36 13.37
C THR A 96 -5.21 -1.00 14.61
N ALA A 97 -4.66 -0.17 15.51
CA ALA A 97 -4.14 -0.63 16.79
C ALA A 97 -5.26 -1.30 17.61
N GLY A 98 -5.12 -2.61 17.87
CA GLY A 98 -6.12 -3.45 18.55
C GLY A 98 -6.75 -4.54 17.66
N GLY A 99 -6.51 -4.50 16.35
CA GLY A 99 -6.89 -5.58 15.43
C GLY A 99 -6.01 -6.80 15.68
N ARG A 100 -6.50 -7.74 16.48
CA ARG A 100 -5.87 -9.05 16.71
C ARG A 100 -6.17 -9.97 15.50
N VAL A 101 -5.80 -9.53 14.29
CA VAL A 101 -5.92 -10.18 12.96
C VAL A 101 -7.41 -10.36 12.55
N PRO A 102 -7.83 -10.06 11.29
CA PRO A 102 -7.38 -10.79 10.11
C PRO A 102 -6.99 -9.92 8.91
N GLY A 103 -5.68 -9.79 8.66
CA GLY A 103 -5.23 -9.77 7.27
C GLY A 103 -5.64 -11.06 6.55
N ASP A 104 -5.80 -12.15 7.30
CA ASP A 104 -6.13 -13.49 6.82
C ASP A 104 -7.40 -13.53 5.97
N GLU A 105 -8.52 -12.90 6.34
CA GLU A 105 -9.75 -12.91 5.52
C GLU A 105 -9.54 -12.20 4.16
N LEU A 106 -8.81 -11.08 4.16
CA LEU A 106 -8.43 -10.40 2.93
C LEU A 106 -7.41 -11.22 2.13
N LEU A 107 -6.42 -11.83 2.79
CA LEU A 107 -5.40 -12.64 2.13
C LEU A 107 -5.99 -13.95 1.58
N GLU A 108 -6.95 -14.56 2.29
CA GLU A 108 -7.72 -15.72 1.91
C GLU A 108 -8.64 -15.38 0.74
N SER A 109 -9.35 -14.24 0.81
CA SER A 109 -10.17 -13.82 -0.32
C SER A 109 -9.31 -13.62 -1.55
N LEU A 110 -8.13 -12.99 -1.42
CA LEU A 110 -7.18 -12.74 -2.50
C LEU A 110 -6.38 -13.97 -2.94
N ALA A 111 -6.41 -15.08 -2.20
CA ALA A 111 -5.63 -16.27 -2.50
C ALA A 111 -5.96 -16.81 -3.91
N PRO A 112 -4.96 -17.37 -4.62
CA PRO A 112 -5.21 -18.07 -5.88
C PRO A 112 -6.21 -19.21 -5.64
N ARG A 113 -7.20 -19.34 -6.54
CA ARG A 113 -8.13 -20.47 -6.56
C ARG A 113 -7.60 -21.61 -7.43
#